data_AF-A0A944XCZ0-F1
#
_entry.id   AF-A0A944XCZ0-F1
#
_cell.length_a   1.000
_cell.length_b   1.000
_cell.length_c   1.000
_cell.angle_alpha   90.00
_cell.angle_beta   90.00
_cell.angle_gamma   90.00
#
_symmetry.space_group_name_H-M   'P 1'
#
loop_
_entity.id
_entity.type
_entity.pdbx_description
1 polymer ?
#
loop_
_entity_poly.entity_id
_entity_poly.type
_entity_poly.pdbx_seq_one_letter_code
_entity_poly.pdbx_strand_id
1 'polypeptide(L)' 'MRVAVAGFSHESNTFASQPTTLDDFLVHTGQSMLDHHADTYHEIAGYLVAATEYDMQLLPLLSANA' A
#
# COMPACT_ATOMS: atom_id res chain seq x y z
N MET A 1 9.04 10.30 14.89
CA MET A 1 8.76 11.04 13.62
C MET A 1 7.43 10.58 13.04
N ARG A 2 6.66 11.41 12.32
CA ARG A 2 5.35 11.01 11.73
C ARG A 2 5.49 10.87 10.21
N VAL A 3 5.07 9.74 9.65
CA VAL A 3 5.23 9.42 8.22
C VAL A 3 3.89 9.00 7.64
N ALA A 4 3.41 9.73 6.63
CA ALA A 4 2.23 9.32 5.89
C ALA A 4 2.57 8.16 4.93
N VAL A 5 1.73 7.13 4.88
CA VAL A 5 1.97 5.93 4.07
C VAL A 5 0.80 5.72 3.11
N ALA A 6 1.11 5.61 1.82
CA ALA A 6 0.19 5.24 0.76
C ALA A 6 0.89 4.25 -0.19
N GLY A 7 0.12 3.37 -0.85
CA GLY A 7 0.63 2.37 -1.78
C GLY A 7 -0.18 2.32 -3.07
N PHE A 8 0.52 2.27 -4.20
CA PHE A 8 -0.07 2.04 -5.51
C PHE A 8 0.75 0.96 -6.21
N SER A 9 0.09 -0.14 -6.56
CA SER A 9 0.71 -1.25 -7.28
C SER A 9 -0.14 -1.56 -8.49
N HIS A 10 0.36 -1.16 -9.67
CA HIS A 10 -0.25 -1.39 -10.97
C HIS A 10 0.83 -1.25 -12.03
N GLU A 11 0.85 -2.16 -12.99
CA GLU A 11 1.78 -2.10 -14.12
C GLU A 11 1.01 -1.88 -15.42
N SER A 12 1.23 -0.72 -16.04
CA SER A 12 0.53 -0.32 -17.26
C SER A 12 1.04 -1.08 -18.50
N ASN A 13 0.17 -1.26 -19.49
CA ASN A 13 0.55 -1.76 -20.81
C ASN A 13 -0.03 -0.86 -21.92
N THR A 14 0.84 -0.17 -22.66
CA THR A 14 0.48 0.77 -23.74
C THR A 14 -0.35 0.13 -24.85
N PHE A 15 -0.23 -1.18 -25.07
CA PHE A 15 -0.93 -1.91 -26.13
C PHE A 15 -2.15 -2.69 -25.63
N ALA A 16 -2.45 -2.64 -24.33
CA ALA A 16 -3.66 -3.27 -23.81
C ALA A 16 -4.90 -2.54 -24.33
N SER A 17 -5.82 -3.29 -24.93
CA SER A 17 -7.10 -2.75 -25.42
C SER A 17 -8.13 -2.54 -24.31
N GLN A 18 -7.90 -3.15 -23.14
CA GLN A 18 -8.77 -3.06 -21.98
C GLN A 18 -8.13 -2.16 -20.93
N PRO A 19 -8.70 -0.97 -20.66
CA PRO A 19 -8.20 -0.11 -19.60
C PRO A 19 -8.54 -0.71 -18.23
N THR A 20 -7.60 -0.61 -17.28
CA THR A 20 -7.88 -0.84 -15.86
C THR A 20 -8.85 0.22 -15.35
N THR A 21 -9.92 -0.21 -14.69
CA THR A 21 -10.98 0.60 -14.10
C THR A 21 -10.83 0.66 -12.58
N LEU A 22 -11.63 1.49 -11.91
CA LEU A 22 -11.63 1.54 -10.44
C LEU A 22 -12.09 0.22 -9.82
N ASP A 23 -12.96 -0.53 -10.50
CA ASP A 23 -13.50 -1.80 -10.00
C ASP A 23 -12.45 -2.93 -10.02
N ASP A 24 -11.35 -2.74 -10.77
CA ASP A 24 -10.24 -3.68 -10.81
C ASP A 24 -9.30 -3.55 -9.59
N PHE A 25 -9.41 -2.47 -8.81
CA PHE A 25 -8.53 -2.23 -7.67
C PHE A 25 -9.05 -2.87 -6.38
N LEU A 26 -8.17 -3.59 -5.69
CA LEU A 26 -8.34 -3.89 -4.27
C LEU A 26 -7.85 -2.70 -3.45
N VAL A 27 -8.77 -2.06 -2.71
CA VAL A 27 -8.49 -0.85 -1.92
C VAL A 27 -8.61 -1.11 -0.43
N HIS A 28 -7.54 -0.82 0.32
CA HIS A 28 -7.56 -0.76 1.79
C HIS A 28 -7.31 0.67 2.26
N THR A 29 -8.02 1.11 3.30
CA THR A 29 -7.92 2.49 3.82
C THR A 29 -7.62 2.53 5.30
N GLY A 30 -6.89 3.56 5.74
CA GLY A 30 -6.49 3.73 7.13
C GLY A 30 -5.79 2.48 7.69
N GLN A 31 -6.12 2.10 8.92
CA GLN A 31 -5.47 0.99 9.61
C GLN A 31 -5.56 -0.34 8.83
N SER A 32 -6.66 -0.59 8.11
CA SER A 32 -6.84 -1.82 7.32
C SER A 32 -5.74 -2.02 6.25
N MET A 33 -5.13 -0.93 5.77
CA MET A 33 -3.98 -1.00 4.87
C MET A 33 -2.78 -1.63 5.57
N LEU A 34 -2.45 -1.20 6.79
CA LEU A 34 -1.30 -1.75 7.51
C LEU A 34 -1.55 -3.21 7.90
N ASP A 35 -2.76 -3.51 8.37
CA ASP A 35 -3.15 -4.86 8.78
C ASP A 35 -3.08 -5.85 7.61
N HIS A 36 -3.49 -5.43 6.40
CA HIS A 36 -3.40 -6.25 5.19
C HIS A 36 -1.95 -6.63 4.84
N HIS A 37 -1.00 -5.72 5.09
CA HIS A 37 0.40 -5.91 4.68
C HIS A 37 1.30 -6.46 5.79
N ALA A 38 0.86 -6.45 7.06
CA ALA A 38 1.70 -6.75 8.23
C ALA A 38 2.44 -8.10 8.15
N ASP A 39 1.76 -9.14 7.67
CA ASP A 39 2.29 -10.50 7.57
C ASP A 39 2.67 -10.88 6.13
N THR A 40 3.15 -9.91 5.36
CA THR A 40 3.53 -10.09 3.94
C THR A 40 5.00 -9.75 3.70
N TYR A 41 5.50 -10.07 2.51
CA TYR A 41 6.80 -9.62 2.02
C TYR A 41 6.72 -8.35 1.16
N HIS A 42 5.60 -7.62 1.23
CA HIS A 42 5.41 -6.36 0.51
C HIS A 42 6.26 -5.25 1.18
N GLU A 43 6.67 -4.25 0.40
CA GLU A 43 7.42 -3.07 0.87
C GLU A 43 6.77 -2.37 2.08
N ILE A 44 5.43 -2.33 2.16
CA ILE A 44 4.72 -1.73 3.30
C ILE A 44 5.00 -2.50 4.60
N ALA A 45 5.19 -3.83 4.54
CA ALA A 45 5.61 -4.63 5.69
C ALA A 45 7.00 -4.19 6.19
N GLY A 46 7.91 -3.86 5.27
CA GLY A 46 9.21 -3.28 5.60
C GLY A 46 9.10 -1.94 6.33
N TYR A 47 8.12 -1.10 5.96
CA TYR A 47 7.87 0.16 6.68
C TYR A 47 7.41 -0.06 8.12
N LEU A 48 6.61 -1.11 8.38
CA LEU A 48 6.17 -1.47 9.75
C LEU A 48 7.35 -1.89 10.63
N VAL A 49 8.27 -2.69 10.09
CA VAL A 49 9.51 -3.08 10.77
C VAL A 49 10.34 -1.84 11.09
N ALA A 50 10.62 -1.00 10.08
CA ALA A 50 11.39 0.23 10.27
C ALA A 50 10.73 1.18 11.28
N ALA A 51 9.40 1.30 11.26
CA ALA A 51 8.69 2.16 12.20
C ALA A 51 8.89 1.73 13.66
N THR A 52 8.96 0.43 13.89
CA THR A 52 9.26 -0.13 15.21
C THR A 52 10.72 0.10 15.60
N GLU A 53 11.67 -0.16 14.69
CA GLU A 53 13.11 -0.02 14.95
C GLU A 53 13.55 1.42 15.19
N TYR A 54 12.91 2.39 14.53
CA TYR A 54 13.31 3.80 14.55
C TYR A 54 12.33 4.74 15.28
N ASP A 55 11.41 4.20 16.08
CA ASP A 55 10.42 4.96 16.86
C ASP A 55 9.64 5.98 15.99
N MET A 56 9.09 5.47 14.88
CA MET A 56 8.28 6.26 13.95
C MET A 56 6.80 5.91 14.08
N GLN A 57 5.95 6.93 13.90
CA GLN A 57 4.51 6.77 13.78
C GLN A 57 4.13 6.77 12.30
N LEU A 58 3.65 5.63 11.81
CA LEU A 58 3.01 5.57 10.50
C LEU A 58 1.59 6.13 10.58
N LEU A 59 1.23 6.97 9.61
CA LEU A 59 -0.10 7.52 9.41
C LEU A 59 -0.67 6.93 8.12
N PRO A 60 -1.44 5.84 8.20
CA PRO A 60 -1.89 5.15 7.00
C PRO A 60 -2.96 5.96 6.27
N LEU A 61 -2.85 6.01 4.95
CA LEU A 61 -3.82 6.64 4.05
C LEU A 61 -4.61 5.57 3.32
N LEU A 62 -4.06 5.03 2.24
CA LEU A 62 -4.66 3.94 1.46
C LEU A 62 -3.60 3.12 0.70
N SER A 63 -3.94 1.88 0.40
CA SER A 63 -3.28 1.08 -0.65
C SER A 63 -4.28 0.72 -1.74
N ALA A 64 -3.85 0.76 -2.99
CA ALA A 64 -4.60 0.29 -4.15
C ALA A 64 -3.72 -0.63 -5.01
N ASN A 65 -4.21 -1.84 -5.30
CA ASN A 65 -3.52 -2.83 -6.12
C ASN A 65 -4.42 -3.32 -7.27
N ALA A 66 -3.89 -3.39 -8.50
CA ALA A 66 -4.54 -3.90 -9.71
C ALA A 66 -3.51 -4.44 -10.72
#